data_AF-A0A4Z0EK27-F1
#
_entry.id   AF-A0A4Z0EK27-F1
#
_cell.length_a   1.000
_cell.length_b   1.000
_cell.length_c   1.000
_cell.angle_alpha   90.00
_cell.angle_beta   90.00
_cell.angle_gamma   90.00
#
_symmetry.space_group_name_H-M   'P 1'
#
loop_
_entity.id
_entity.type
_entity.pdbx_description
1 polymer ?
#
loop_
_entity_poly.entity_id
_entity_poly.type
_entity_poly.pdbx_seq_one_letter_code
_entity_poly.pdbx_strand_id
1 'polypeptide(L)' 'MLFTQAPPGAHVFPVDSVDAARRRFEHRPLVPGENRGRMVAAGPGRLILADPANNQFTLFEPAGSELPGCLSLPVS' A
#
# COMPACT_ATOMS: atom_id res chain seq x y z
N MET A 1 -15.14 -12.45 -3.18
CA MET A 1 -14.01 -11.55 -2.91
C MET A 1 -14.15 -11.07 -1.48
N LEU A 2 -13.33 -11.55 -0.56
CA LEU A 2 -13.38 -11.14 0.85
C LEU A 2 -12.54 -9.87 1.00
N PHE A 3 -13.17 -8.72 1.17
CA PHE A 3 -12.47 -7.54 1.67
C PHE A 3 -12.14 -7.82 3.14
N THR A 4 -10.87 -8.13 3.44
CA THR A 4 -10.42 -8.19 4.83
C THR A 4 -10.59 -6.78 5.41
N GLN A 5 -11.65 -6.59 6.19
CA GLN A 5 -11.90 -5.35 6.92
C GLN A 5 -10.68 -5.08 7.81
N ALA A 6 -10.07 -3.92 7.62
CA ALA A 6 -8.95 -3.48 8.44
C ALA A 6 -9.40 -3.43 9.92
N PRO A 7 -8.54 -3.81 10.88
CA PRO A 7 -8.84 -3.61 12.29
C PRO A 7 -9.23 -2.14 12.55
N PRO A 8 -10.11 -1.84 13.52
CA PRO A 8 -10.37 -0.46 13.91
C PRO A 8 -9.05 0.24 14.29
N GLY A 9 -8.78 1.41 13.67
CA GLY A 9 -7.50 2.12 13.76
C GLY A 9 -6.47 1.75 12.69
N ALA A 10 -6.78 0.82 11.79
CA ALA A 10 -5.96 0.51 10.62
C ALA A 10 -6.44 1.29 9.39
N HIS A 11 -5.55 2.07 8.80
CA HIS A 11 -5.80 2.77 7.53
C HIS A 11 -5.37 1.88 6.37
N VAL A 12 -6.19 1.78 5.33
CA VAL A 12 -5.91 0.96 4.15
C VAL A 12 -5.73 1.86 2.94
N PHE A 13 -4.62 1.68 2.22
CA PHE A 13 -4.30 2.46 1.03
C PHE A 13 -4.01 1.55 -0.17
N PRO A 14 -4.68 1.77 -1.31
CA PRO A 14 -4.28 1.12 -2.56
C PRO A 14 -2.93 1.69 -3.04
N VAL A 15 -2.09 0.84 -3.62
CA VAL A 15 -0.84 1.23 -4.28
C VAL A 15 -0.69 0.52 -5.62
N ASP A 16 -0.01 1.14 -6.59
CA ASP A 16 0.25 0.51 -7.90
C ASP A 16 1.17 -0.71 -7.78
N SER A 17 2.14 -0.64 -6.86
CA SER A 17 2.94 -1.81 -6.50
C SER A 17 3.40 -1.82 -5.04
N VAL A 18 3.10 -2.92 -4.34
CA VAL A 18 3.56 -3.19 -2.97
C VAL A 18 5.06 -3.45 -2.95
N ASP A 19 5.61 -4.11 -3.97
CA ASP A 19 7.05 -4.30 -4.09
C ASP A 19 7.80 -2.96 -4.19
N ALA A 20 7.27 -2.03 -4.99
CA ALA A 20 7.82 -0.69 -5.09
C ALA A 20 7.70 0.07 -3.76
N ALA A 21 6.55 -0.02 -3.09
CA ALA A 21 6.34 0.60 -1.79
C ALA A 21 7.29 0.04 -0.71
N ARG A 22 7.49 -1.28 -0.69
CA ARG A 22 8.43 -1.96 0.21
C ARG A 22 9.85 -1.45 0.01
N ARG A 23 10.35 -1.45 -1.23
CA ARG A 23 11.71 -0.96 -1.55
C ARG A 23 11.90 0.49 -1.12
N ARG A 24 10.90 1.35 -1.39
CA ARG A 24 10.95 2.75 -0.96
C ARG A 24 11.05 2.88 0.55
N PHE A 25 10.32 2.05 1.29
CA PHE A 25 10.36 2.04 2.74
C PHE A 25 11.72 1.56 3.28
N GLU A 26 12.25 0.46 2.75
CA GLU A 26 13.55 -0.11 3.15
C GLU A 26 14.74 0.81 2.85
N HIS A 27 14.70 1.51 1.72
CA HIS A 27 15.74 2.43 1.29
C HIS A 27 15.49 3.88 1.70
N ARG A 28 14.44 4.16 2.49
CA ARG A 28 14.11 5.51 2.92
C ARG A 28 15.22 6.03 3.85
N PRO A 29 15.78 7.22 3.60
CA PRO A 29 16.67 7.85 4.56
C PRO A 29 15.89 8.20 5.85
N LEU A 30 16.43 7.82 7.00
CA LEU A 30 15.83 8.18 8.29
C LEU A 30 16.09 9.67 8.57
N VAL A 31 15.03 10.48 8.54
CA VAL A 31 15.11 11.91 8.84
C VAL A 31 14.77 12.14 10.33
N PRO A 32 15.57 12.91 11.09
CA PRO A 32 15.21 13.30 12.46
C PRO A 32 13.86 14.04 12.50
N GLY A 33 12.99 13.66 13.45
CA GLY A 33 11.65 14.23 13.59
C GLY A 33 10.58 13.61 12.68
N GLU A 34 10.96 12.72 11.77
CA GLU A 34 10.03 12.02 10.90
C GLU A 34 9.39 10.81 11.60
N ASN A 35 8.17 10.47 11.18
CA ASN A 35 7.42 9.34 11.73
C ASN A 35 8.16 8.03 11.40
N ARG A 36 8.85 7.46 12.41
CA ARG A 36 9.71 6.28 12.32
C ARG A 36 8.89 4.98 12.28
N GLY A 37 8.06 4.87 11.25
CA GLY A 37 7.30 3.65 11.03
C GLY A 37 8.20 2.42 10.93
N ARG A 38 7.64 1.25 11.22
CA ARG A 38 8.26 -0.06 11.02
C ARG A 38 7.40 -0.91 10.12
N MET A 39 8.03 -1.81 9.38
CA MET A 39 7.32 -2.86 8.66
C MET A 39 6.91 -3.96 9.64
N VAL A 40 5.63 -4.31 9.64
CA VAL A 40 5.06 -5.34 10.53
C VAL A 40 4.87 -6.66 9.79
N ALA A 41 4.41 -6.59 8.54
CA ALA A 41 4.25 -7.75 7.69
C ALA A 41 4.39 -7.36 6.21
N ALA A 42 4.98 -8.24 5.41
CA ALA A 42 5.03 -8.11 3.96
C ALA A 42 4.62 -9.45 3.34
N GLY A 43 3.78 -9.38 2.30
CA GLY A 43 3.33 -10.54 1.54
C GLY A 43 2.93 -10.14 0.12
N PRO A 44 2.62 -11.12 -0.74
CA PRO A 44 2.18 -10.85 -2.11
C PRO A 44 0.95 -9.92 -2.09
N GLY A 45 1.02 -8.78 -2.79
CA GLY A 45 -0.10 -7.85 -2.84
C GLY A 45 -0.38 -7.05 -1.57
N ARG A 46 0.43 -7.18 -0.50
CA ARG A 46 0.14 -6.56 0.80
C ARG A 46 1.38 -6.17 1.59
N LEU A 47 1.37 -4.97 2.14
CA LEU A 47 2.35 -4.47 3.11
C LEU A 47 1.63 -3.90 4.33
N ILE A 48 2.09 -4.22 5.54
CA ILE A 48 1.58 -3.63 6.78
C ILE A 48 2.72 -2.85 7.44
N LEU A 49 2.47 -1.59 7.71
CA LEU A 49 3.35 -0.67 8.41
C LEU A 49 2.70 -0.24 9.73
N ALA A 50 3.51 0.08 10.73
CA ALA A 50 3.03 0.69 11.97
C ALA A 50 3.90 1.90 12.32
N ASP A 51 3.28 3.01 12.73
CA ASP A 51 4.01 4.16 13.28
C ASP A 51 4.45 3.92 14.75
N PRO A 52 5.23 4.81 15.36
CA PRO A 52 5.62 4.71 16.77
C PRO A 52 4.45 4.73 17.76
N ALA A 53 3.29 5.28 17.37
CA ALA A 53 2.07 5.26 18.17
C ALA A 53 1.26 3.95 18.00
N ASN A 54 1.77 3.00 17.20
CA ASN A 54 1.13 1.74 16.83
C ASN A 54 -0.15 1.90 15.98
N ASN A 55 -0.33 3.04 15.30
CA ASN A 55 -1.30 3.17 14.23
C ASN A 55 -0.85 2.27 13.07
N GLN A 56 -1.77 1.44 12.56
CA GLN A 56 -1.45 0.50 11.50
C GLN A 56 -1.88 1.05 10.14
N PHE A 57 -1.05 0.81 9.14
CA PHE A 57 -1.29 1.19 7.75
C PHE A 57 -1.11 -0.05 6.89
N THR A 58 -2.15 -0.47 6.18
CA THR A 58 -2.09 -1.57 5.22
C THR A 58 -2.05 -0.99 3.82
N LEU A 59 -0.95 -1.22 3.10
CA LEU A 59 -0.90 -1.01 1.66
C LEU A 59 -1.30 -2.30 0.97
N PHE A 60 -2.08 -2.19 -0.09
CA PHE A 60 -2.46 -3.35 -0.91
C PHE A 60 -2.37 -3.03 -2.40
N GLU A 61 -1.98 -4.02 -3.19
CA GLU A 61 -2.10 -3.97 -4.65
C GLU A 61 -3.53 -4.40 -5.01
N PRO A 62 -4.39 -3.50 -5.52
CA PRO A 62 -5.66 -3.93 -6.08
C PRO A 62 -5.37 -4.87 -7.26
N ALA A 63 -6.09 -5.99 -7.34
CA ALA A 63 -6.06 -6.82 -8.54
C ALA A 63 -6.64 -6.00 -9.70
N GLY A 64 -5.78 -5.47 -10.56
CA GLY A 64 -6.18 -4.69 -11.72
C GLY A 64 -5.47 -3.34 -11.91
N SER A 65 -4.14 -3.30 -11.88
CA SER A 65 -3.40 -2.29 -12.67
C SER A 65 -3.28 -2.74 -14.15
N GLU A 66 -4.35 -3.29 -14.70
CA GLU A 66 -4.66 -2.99 -16.09
C GLU A 66 -5.34 -1.63 -16.00
N LEU A 67 -4.62 -0.55 -16.34
CA LEU A 67 -5.33 0.65 -16.80
C LEU A 67 -6.40 0.14 -17.76
N PRO A 68 -7.72 0.41 -17.56
CA PRO A 68 -8.67 0.12 -18.60
C PRO A 68 -8.09 0.80 -19.82
N GLY A 69 -7.78 -0.02 -20.84
CA GLY A 69 -7.10 0.45 -22.03
C GLY A 69 -7.74 1.74 -22.48
N CYS A 70 -6.93 2.65 -23.00
CA CYS A 70 -7.41 3.80 -23.75
C CYS A 70 -8.71 3.39 -24.45
N LEU A 71 -9.84 3.87 -23.95
CA LEU A 71 -11.15 3.57 -24.51
C LEU A 71 -11.17 4.28 -25.85
N SER A 72 -10.61 3.64 -26.87
CA SER A 72 -10.91 3.89 -28.26
C SER A 72 -12.38 3.53 -28.41
N LEU A 73 -13.25 4.50 -28.15
CA LEU A 73 -14.66 4.40 -28.51
C LEU A 73 -14.70 4.12 -30.01
N PRO A 74 -15.38 3.06 -30.48
CA PRO A 74 -15.65 2.95 -31.90
C PRO A 74 -16.58 4.11 -32.27
N VAL A 75 -16.08 5.05 -33.08
CA VAL A 75 -16.96 5.98 -33.77
C VAL A 75 -17.78 5.15 -34.77
N SER A 76 -19.10 5.14 -34.58
CA SER A 76 -20.04 4.61 -35.58
C SER A 76 -20.18 5.58 -36.74
#